data_AF-A0A3S5BRW0-F1
#
_entry.id   AF-A0A3S5BRW0-F1
#
_cell.length_a   1.000
_cell.length_b   1.000
_cell.length_c   1.000
_cell.angle_alpha   90.00
_cell.angle_beta   90.00
_cell.angle_gamma   90.00
#
_symmetry.space_group_name_H-M   'P 1'
#
loop_
_entity.id
_entity.type
_entity.pdbx_description
1 polymer ?
#
loop_
_entity_poly.entity_id
_entity_poly.type
_entity_poly.pdbx_seq_one_letter_code
_entity_poly.pdbx_strand_id
1 'polypeptide(L)'
;MLADIRHSLNGSSLIKSILRIFLLGFKPISTLHRHYHLRPAQFLYPDESNATGSTIWFSTLLIACLRRQLVAISLYTQRRHTAPRLVALLPQVNGFFR
;
A
#
# COMPACT_ATOMS: atom_id res chain seq x y z
N MET A 1 0.57 -4.03 -6.33
CA MET A 1 0.93 -2.90 -7.23
C MET A 1 0.61 -1.58 -6.52
N LEU A 2 1.61 -0.75 -6.19
CA LEU A 2 1.42 0.54 -5.53
C LEU A 2 0.99 1.62 -6.53
N ALA A 3 -0.25 2.13 -6.45
CA ALA A 3 -0.72 3.29 -7.23
C ALA A 3 -0.73 4.55 -6.35
N ASP A 4 -0.03 5.61 -6.75
CA ASP A 4 0.12 6.88 -5.99
C ASP A 4 -1.11 7.77 -6.26
N ILE A 5 -1.97 8.00 -5.26
CA ILE A 5 -3.18 8.85 -5.36
C ILE A 5 -2.86 10.17 -4.66
N ARG A 6 -2.53 11.23 -5.40
CA ARG A 6 -2.28 12.54 -4.78
C ARG A 6 -3.59 13.21 -4.35
N HIS A 7 -3.84 13.28 -3.04
CA HIS A 7 -4.57 14.39 -2.42
C HIS A 7 -3.63 15.01 -1.38
N SER A 8 -3.30 16.29 -1.56
CA SER A 8 -2.36 17.02 -0.73
C SER A 8 -2.91 17.16 0.70
N LEU A 9 -2.34 16.42 1.64
CA LEU A 9 -2.56 16.63 3.07
C LEU A 9 -1.53 17.67 3.57
N ASN A 10 -1.77 18.94 3.24
CA ASN A 10 -1.08 20.06 3.85
C ASN A 10 -1.70 20.32 5.23
N GLY A 11 -1.21 19.63 6.26
CA GLY A 11 -1.58 19.95 7.63
C GLY A 11 -1.48 18.78 8.60
N SER A 12 -0.29 18.51 9.12
CA SER A 12 -0.08 18.05 10.51
C SER A 12 1.42 17.80 10.74
N SER A 13 2.04 18.63 11.57
CA SER A 13 3.45 18.53 12.00
C SER A 13 3.76 17.31 12.90
N LEU A 14 2.88 16.30 12.97
CA LEU A 14 2.97 15.20 13.93
C LEU A 14 3.24 13.82 13.31
N ILE A 15 3.20 13.66 11.99
CA ILE A 15 3.71 12.44 11.33
C ILE A 15 5.23 12.59 11.14
N LYS A 16 5.95 12.58 12.25
CA LYS A 16 7.42 12.65 12.27
C LYS A 16 7.98 11.48 11.43
N SER A 17 8.91 11.82 10.55
CA SER A 17 9.37 11.07 9.37
C SER A 17 10.05 9.72 9.71
N ILE A 18 9.24 8.72 10.07
CA ILE A 18 9.64 7.30 10.13
C ILE A 18 9.29 6.67 8.79
N LEU A 19 10.25 5.92 8.23
CA LEU A 19 10.04 5.09 7.04
C LEU A 19 8.99 4.03 7.35
N ARG A 20 7.79 4.16 6.78
CA ARG A 20 6.70 3.20 7.02
C ARG A 20 5.64 3.25 5.94
N ILE A 21 4.89 2.16 5.88
CA ILE A 21 3.57 2.09 5.28
C ILE A 21 2.56 2.12 6.42
N PHE A 22 1.65 3.08 6.40
CA PHE A 22 0.59 3.22 7.40
C PHE A 22 -0.77 3.01 6.73
N LEU A 23 -1.48 1.95 7.12
CA LEU A 23 -2.79 1.62 6.57
C LEU A 23 -3.84 2.63 7.07
N LEU A 24 -4.52 3.31 6.15
CA LEU A 24 -5.64 4.20 6.46
C LEU A 24 -6.98 3.49 6.39
N GLY A 25 -7.13 2.51 5.50
CA GLY A 25 -8.36 1.75 5.34
C GLY A 25 -8.43 1.00 4.02
N PHE A 26 -9.64 0.60 3.63
CA PHE A 26 -9.90 -0.18 2.42
C PHE A 26 -10.94 0.51 1.54
N LYS A 27 -10.76 0.43 0.22
CA LYS A 27 -11.74 0.87 -0.78
C LYS A 27 -11.98 -0.20 -1.83
N PRO A 28 -13.15 -0.24 -2.50
CA PRO A 28 -13.37 -1.13 -3.64
C PRO A 28 -12.40 -0.85 -4.80
N ILE A 29 -11.92 -1.89 -5.48
CA ILE A 29 -11.05 -1.78 -6.65
C ILE A 29 -11.69 -0.94 -7.77
N SER A 30 -13.02 -0.97 -7.89
CA SER A 30 -13.77 -0.16 -8.86
C SER A 30 -13.54 1.36 -8.72
N THR A 31 -13.13 1.82 -7.54
CA THR A 31 -12.80 3.24 -7.29
C THR A 31 -11.42 3.64 -7.80
N LEU A 32 -10.56 2.68 -8.16
CA LEU A 32 -9.21 2.91 -8.65
C LEU A 32 -9.20 2.98 -10.17
N HIS A 33 -9.24 4.19 -10.72
CA HIS A 33 -9.12 4.41 -12.16
C HIS A 33 -7.66 4.38 -12.65
N ARG A 34 -7.47 3.99 -13.91
CA ARG A 34 -6.14 3.91 -14.56
C ARG A 34 -5.38 5.24 -14.59
N HIS A 35 -6.09 6.36 -14.65
CA HIS A 35 -5.48 7.70 -14.67
C HIS A 35 -4.86 8.11 -13.32
N TYR A 36 -5.10 7.36 -12.23
CA TYR A 36 -4.37 7.55 -10.97
C TYR A 36 -2.95 6.96 -10.99
N HIS A 37 -2.50 6.40 -12.12
CA HIS A 37 -1.14 5.90 -12.26
C HIS A 37 -0.15 7.05 -12.49
N LEU A 38 0.46 7.56 -11.42
CA LEU A 38 1.41 8.67 -11.49
C LEU A 38 2.89 8.23 -11.62
N ARG A 39 3.23 7.02 -11.18
CA ARG A 39 4.61 6.52 -11.10
C ARG A 39 4.66 5.01 -11.28
N PRO A 40 5.82 4.46 -11.69
CA PRO A 40 6.03 3.02 -11.73
C PRO A 40 5.63 2.37 -10.42
N ALA A 41 4.79 1.35 -10.51
CA ALA A 41 4.28 0.68 -9.34
C ALA A 41 5.38 -0.12 -8.66
N GLN A 42 5.42 -0.04 -7.34
CA GLN A 42 6.30 -0.86 -6.52
C GLN A 42 5.56 -2.10 -6.00
N PHE A 43 6.32 -3.14 -5.71
CA PHE A 43 5.84 -4.38 -5.11
C PHE A 43 6.20 -4.41 -3.62
N LEU A 44 5.23 -4.83 -2.80
CA LEU A 44 5.40 -5.01 -1.36
C LEU A 44 5.42 -6.51 -1.08
N TYR A 45 6.44 -6.96 -0.37
CA TYR A 45 6.59 -8.34 0.06
C TYR A 45 6.84 -8.37 1.58
N PRO A 46 6.28 -9.34 2.32
CA PRO A 46 6.53 -9.47 3.74
C PRO A 46 8.00 -9.80 4.02
N ASP A 47 8.49 -9.36 5.18
CA ASP A 47 9.85 -9.62 5.65
C ASP A 47 9.80 -10.34 7.01
N GLU A 48 9.88 -11.67 6.96
CA GLU A 48 9.81 -12.55 8.13
C GLU A 48 11.01 -12.37 9.07
N SER A 49 12.14 -11.88 8.55
CA SER A 49 13.36 -11.67 9.35
C SER A 49 13.22 -10.50 10.32
N ASN A 50 12.47 -9.46 9.92
CA ASN A 50 12.27 -8.28 10.75
C ASN A 50 10.97 -8.33 11.58
N ALA A 51 9.98 -9.11 11.14
CA ALA A 51 8.72 -9.29 11.86
C ALA A 51 8.18 -10.73 11.68
N THR A 52 8.32 -11.54 12.72
CA THR A 52 7.80 -12.91 12.75
C THR A 52 6.28 -12.94 12.61
N GLY A 53 5.76 -13.84 11.78
CA GLY A 53 4.35 -13.97 11.40
C GLY A 53 3.91 -13.01 10.30
N SER A 54 4.77 -12.11 9.82
CA SER A 54 4.40 -11.12 8.80
C SER A 54 3.97 -11.77 7.48
N THR A 55 4.57 -12.90 7.11
CA THR A 55 4.20 -13.64 5.89
C THR A 55 2.77 -14.16 5.96
N ILE A 56 2.37 -14.71 7.11
CA ILE A 56 1.02 -15.25 7.32
C ILE A 56 0.00 -14.10 7.35
N TRP A 57 0.28 -13.05 8.12
CA TRP A 57 -0.57 -11.85 8.17
C TRP A 57 -0.73 -11.19 6.81
N PHE A 58 0.35 -11.05 6.05
CA PHE A 58 0.30 -10.48 4.71
C PHE A 58 -0.50 -11.37 3.74
N SER A 59 -0.28 -12.68 3.78
CA SER A 59 -0.98 -13.63 2.90
C SER A 59 -2.48 -13.68 3.17
N THR A 60 -2.87 -13.69 4.45
CA THR A 60 -4.29 -13.66 4.85
C THR A 60 -4.96 -12.35 4.43
N LEU A 61 -4.29 -11.21 4.63
CA LEU A 61 -4.77 -9.90 4.18
C LEU A 61 -4.92 -9.85 2.66
N LEU A 62 -3.93 -10.35 1.91
CA LEU A 62 -3.94 -10.41 0.46
C LEU A 62 -5.14 -11.21 -0.05
N ILE A 63 -5.36 -12.42 0.50
CA ILE A 63 -6.50 -13.28 0.15
C ILE A 63 -7.82 -12.58 0.46
N ALA A 64 -7.94 -11.94 1.62
CA ALA A 64 -9.15 -11.21 1.99
C ALA A 64 -9.46 -10.05 1.03
N CYS A 65 -8.44 -9.29 0.63
CA CYS A 65 -8.59 -8.17 -0.31
C CYS A 65 -8.97 -8.65 -1.71
N LEU A 66 -8.39 -9.76 -2.19
CA LEU A 66 -8.75 -10.37 -3.47
C LEU A 66 -10.19 -10.85 -3.50
N ARG A 67 -10.62 -11.58 -2.46
CA ARG A 67 -11.99 -12.12 -2.36
C ARG A 67 -13.04 -11.03 -2.33
N ARG A 68 -12.74 -9.91 -1.68
CA ARG A 68 -13.66 -8.78 -1.52
C ARG A 68 -13.49 -7.68 -2.58
N GLN A 69 -12.56 -7.85 -3.52
CA GLN A 69 -12.22 -6.85 -4.54
C GLN A 69 -11.89 -5.48 -3.91
N LEU A 70 -11.03 -5.48 -2.90
CA LEU A 70 -10.62 -4.28 -2.15
C LEU A 70 -9.16 -3.92 -2.44
N VAL A 71 -8.89 -2.62 -2.42
CA VAL A 71 -7.55 -2.03 -2.32
C VAL A 71 -7.34 -1.47 -0.92
N ALA A 72 -6.14 -1.64 -0.38
CA ALA A 72 -5.76 -0.99 0.86
C ALA A 72 -5.23 0.42 0.55
N ILE A 73 -5.79 1.44 1.18
CA ILE A 73 -5.34 2.82 1.10
C ILE A 73 -4.38 3.08 2.24
N SER A 74 -3.18 3.55 1.93
CA SER A 74 -2.10 3.71 2.90
C SER A 74 -1.32 5.00 2.68
N LEU A 75 -0.65 5.49 3.72
CA LEU A 75 0.41 6.49 3.60
C LEU A 75 1.76 5.79 3.50
N TYR A 76 2.55 6.15 2.50
CA TYR A 76 3.89 5.61 2.28
C TYR A 76 4.94 6.71 2.38
N THR A 77 5.96 6.48 3.20
CA THR A 77 7.13 7.35 3.32
C THR A 77 8.39 6.55 2.96
N GLN A 78 8.95 6.81 1.77
CA GLN A 78 10.10 6.06 1.26
C GLN A 78 11.44 6.52 1.83
N ARG A 79 11.59 7.83 2.12
CA ARG A 79 12.84 8.42 2.60
C ARG A 79 12.58 9.31 3.81
N ARG A 80 13.53 9.35 4.74
CA ARG A 80 13.49 10.32 5.84
C ARG A 80 13.47 11.73 5.24
N HIS A 81 12.70 12.62 5.86
CA HIS A 81 12.48 14.01 5.41
C HIS A 81 11.72 14.15 4.08
N THR A 82 11.05 13.09 3.59
CA THR A 82 10.10 13.22 2.49
C THR A 82 8.67 13.22 3.01
N ALA A 83 7.80 14.00 2.36
CA ALA A 83 6.38 14.02 2.70
C ALA A 83 5.75 12.64 2.43
N PRO A 84 4.88 12.15 3.33
CA PRO A 84 4.16 10.90 3.11
C PRO A 84 3.25 11.04 1.89
N ARG A 85 3.10 9.95 1.15
CA ARG A 85 2.24 9.91 -0.04
C ARG A 85 1.10 8.94 0.18
N LEU A 86 -0.07 9.33 -0.29
CA LEU A 86 -1.23 8.46 -0.30
C LEU A 86 -1.08 7.47 -1.46
N VAL A 87 -1.10 6.19 -1.13
CA VAL A 87 -0.91 5.08 -2.07
C VAL A 87 -2.04 4.07 -1.92
N ALA A 88 -2.40 3.42 -3.02
CA ALA A 88 -3.27 2.27 -3.05
C ALA A 88 -2.42 0.99 -3.22
N LEU A 89 -2.50 0.10 -2.24
CA LEU A 89 -1.99 -1.25 -2.27
C LEU A 89 -3.00 -2.12 -3.03
N LEU A 90 -2.76 -2.31 -4.32
CA LEU A 90 -3.53 -3.24 -5.14
C LEU A 90 -3.11 -4.68 -4.80
N PRO A 91 -4.03 -5.55 -4.36
CA PRO A 91 -3.73 -6.95 -4.14
C PRO A 91 -3.40 -7.62 -5.48
N GLN A 92 -2.29 -8.36 -5.51
CA GLN A 92 -1.83 -9.05 -6.71
C GLN A 92 -1.51 -10.50 -6.34
N VAL A 93 -2.16 -11.45 -7.02
CA VAL A 93 -1.80 -12.87 -6.93
C VAL A 93 -0.50 -13.07 -7.72
N ASN A 94 0.41 -13.88 -7.20
CA ASN A 94 1.56 -14.34 -7.98
C ASN A 94 1.05 -15.16 -9.16
N GLY A 95 0.98 -14.55 -10.34
CA GLY A 95 0.72 -15.23 -11.61
C GLY A 95 1.97 -15.82 -12.25
N PHE A 96 3.12 -15.84 -11.55
CA PHE A 96 4.42 -16.23 -12.12
C PHE A 96 4.66 -17.75 -12.15
N PHE A 97 3.73 -18.57 -11.64
CA PHE A 97 3.72 -20.02 -11.85
C PHE A 97 2.48 -20.40 -12.65
N ARG A 98 2.56 -20.24 -13.97
CA ARG A 98 1.68 -20.87 -14.94
C ARG A 98 2.48 -21.23 -16.17
#